data_AF-A0A0C9WS80-F1
#
_entry.id   AF-A0A0C9WS80-F1
#
_cell.length_a   1.000
_cell.length_b   1.000
_cell.length_c   1.000
_cell.angle_alpha   90.00
_cell.angle_beta   90.00
_cell.angle_gamma   90.00
#
_symmetry.space_group_name_H-M   'P 1'
#
loop_
_entity.id
_entity.type
_entity.pdbx_description
1 polymer ?
#
loop_
_entity_poly.entity_id
_entity_poly.type
_entity_poly.pdbx_seq_one_letter_code
_entity_poly.pdbx_strand_id
1 'polypeptide(L)'
;MSLPLPPELVREIIHLLLSSTPPRSSTPENLGCSTKPSWLTLNALSLTSRMYRDLALEAWFHTLCIESPEDLEFVRFCWPEVGARWTGHLHCIQTFSSYPSIWDLSCFLHLSSIRLDFSPIISPSFYSHLGNSFILPFFNFSSSVKHLDLRGLSWPSPGVLQNIPHTPGLEHLKTLKMKQDTVWCGLCGGSSRVRFKNRPTGVVYDRGYGLPIDYARVLTPLEYLEEVVITAPNRGFGSTTLGHTPTPDGNPTPYPDSETNLNPNLWAGECDNCMKTKYEDDAFRQKWVDRKRGIGVCRDGDGKKDTRPPKLRRVEWRF
;
A
#
# COMPACT_ATOMS: atom_id res chain seq x y z
N MET A 1 -32.43 19.60 -34.91
CA MET A 1 -31.39 18.55 -34.82
C MET A 1 -30.42 18.99 -33.73
N SER A 2 -30.22 18.20 -32.67
CA SER A 2 -29.20 18.49 -31.66
C SER A 2 -27.82 18.12 -32.20
N LEU A 3 -26.83 19.00 -32.02
CA LEU A 3 -25.44 18.70 -32.36
C LEU A 3 -24.92 17.53 -31.49
N PRO A 4 -24.11 16.61 -32.03
CA PRO A 4 -23.50 15.56 -31.23
C PRO A 4 -22.57 16.18 -30.19
N LEU A 5 -22.57 15.62 -28.97
CA LEU A 5 -21.65 16.05 -27.92
C LEU A 5 -20.19 15.75 -28.33
N PRO A 6 -19.26 16.69 -28.11
CA PRO A 6 -17.82 16.45 -28.28
C PRO A 6 -17.33 15.24 -27.44
N PRO A 7 -16.40 14.42 -27.97
CA PRO A 7 -15.85 13.26 -27.27
C PRO A 7 -15.30 13.58 -25.87
N GLU A 8 -14.72 14.77 -25.70
CA GLU A 8 -14.13 15.24 -24.45
C GLU A 8 -15.21 15.40 -23.37
N LEU A 9 -16.38 15.95 -23.73
CA LEU A 9 -17.50 16.06 -22.80
C LEU A 9 -18.08 14.69 -22.44
N VAL A 10 -18.10 13.76 -23.40
CA VAL A 10 -18.54 12.39 -23.14
C VAL A 10 -17.61 11.68 -22.17
N ARG A 11 -16.28 11.84 -22.32
CA ARG A 11 -15.30 11.33 -21.35
C ARG A 11 -15.53 11.92 -19.97
N GLU A 12 -15.74 13.23 -19.86
CA GLU A 12 -15.97 13.89 -18.57
C GLU A 12 -17.24 13.33 -17.89
N ILE A 13 -18.34 13.15 -18.64
CA ILE A 13 -19.57 12.53 -18.13
C ILE A 13 -19.29 11.11 -17.62
N ILE A 14 -18.57 10.31 -18.40
CA ILE A 14 -18.20 8.94 -17.99
C ILE A 14 -17.36 8.95 -16.71
N HIS A 15 -16.35 9.83 -16.61
CA HIS A 15 -15.52 9.96 -15.42
C HIS A 15 -16.32 10.41 -14.20
N LEU A 16 -17.24 11.36 -14.35
CA LEU A 16 -18.15 11.80 -13.28
C LEU A 16 -19.05 10.66 -12.82
N LEU A 17 -19.61 9.87 -13.74
CA LEU A 17 -20.42 8.70 -13.40
C LEU A 17 -19.61 7.65 -12.63
N LEU A 18 -18.40 7.32 -13.11
CA LEU A 18 -17.54 6.34 -12.46
C LEU A 18 -17.06 6.79 -11.08
N SER A 19 -16.75 8.07 -10.90
CA SER A 19 -16.29 8.63 -9.62
C SER A 19 -17.42 8.84 -8.61
N SER A 20 -18.64 9.11 -9.08
CA SER A 20 -19.81 9.32 -8.21
C SER A 20 -20.51 8.01 -7.82
N THR A 21 -20.29 6.93 -8.58
CA THR A 21 -20.90 5.63 -8.28
C THR A 21 -20.12 4.95 -7.16
N PRO A 22 -20.79 4.46 -6.09
CA PRO A 22 -20.11 3.66 -5.09
C PRO A 22 -19.51 2.40 -5.75
N PRO A 23 -18.33 1.94 -5.31
CA PRO A 23 -17.75 0.69 -5.80
C PRO A 23 -18.72 -0.49 -5.58
N ARG A 24 -18.58 -1.55 -6.38
CA ARG A 24 -19.46 -2.73 -6.28
C ARG A 24 -19.51 -3.31 -4.87
N SER A 25 -18.37 -3.31 -4.19
CA SER A 25 -18.27 -3.74 -2.80
C SER A 25 -18.53 -2.55 -1.88
N SER A 26 -19.36 -2.75 -0.84
CA SER A 26 -19.50 -1.81 0.28
C SER A 26 -18.18 -1.60 1.03
N THR A 27 -17.23 -2.50 0.82
CA THR A 27 -15.89 -2.47 1.41
C THR A 27 -14.83 -2.68 0.32
N PRO A 28 -14.62 -1.71 -0.59
CA PRO A 28 -13.64 -1.82 -1.68
C PRO A 28 -12.20 -1.97 -1.17
N GLU A 29 -12.00 -1.58 0.08
CA GLU A 29 -10.75 -1.72 0.79
C GLU A 29 -10.48 -3.18 1.24
N ASN A 30 -11.47 -4.05 1.25
CA ASN A 30 -11.32 -5.44 1.69
C ASN A 30 -10.59 -6.29 0.64
N LEU A 31 -9.95 -7.37 1.13
CA LEU A 31 -9.19 -8.30 0.30
C LEU A 31 -10.10 -8.97 -0.73
N GLY A 32 -9.62 -9.08 -1.96
CA GLY A 32 -10.34 -9.69 -3.07
C GLY A 32 -11.54 -8.87 -3.57
N CYS A 33 -11.84 -7.73 -2.95
CA CYS A 33 -12.95 -6.87 -3.38
C CYS A 33 -12.46 -5.91 -4.47
N SER A 34 -13.04 -6.06 -5.66
CA SER A 34 -12.79 -5.12 -6.76
C SER A 34 -13.28 -3.71 -6.40
N THR A 35 -12.43 -2.71 -6.64
CA THR A 35 -12.79 -1.28 -6.58
C THR A 35 -13.57 -0.82 -7.80
N LYS A 36 -13.70 -1.68 -8.81
CA LYS A 36 -14.39 -1.38 -10.06
C LYS A 36 -15.89 -1.13 -9.80
N PRO A 37 -16.49 -0.07 -10.35
CA PRO A 37 -17.95 0.16 -10.31
C PRO A 37 -18.79 -0.96 -10.97
N SER A 38 -20.12 -0.80 -11.12
CA SER A 38 -20.89 -1.74 -11.95
C SER A 38 -20.77 -1.39 -13.44
N TRP A 39 -20.72 -2.39 -14.34
CA TRP A 39 -20.84 -2.09 -15.78
C TRP A 39 -22.19 -1.43 -16.10
N LEU A 40 -23.22 -1.76 -15.31
CA LEU A 40 -24.55 -1.17 -15.44
C LEU A 40 -24.53 0.36 -15.36
N THR A 41 -23.55 0.95 -14.68
CA THR A 41 -23.33 2.41 -14.61
C THR A 41 -23.08 3.02 -15.99
N LEU A 42 -22.38 2.32 -16.88
CA LEU A 42 -22.04 2.80 -18.22
C LEU A 42 -22.85 2.14 -19.34
N ASN A 43 -23.62 1.09 -19.03
CA ASN A 43 -24.29 0.27 -20.03
C ASN A 43 -25.17 1.11 -20.98
N ALA A 44 -26.02 1.99 -20.44
CA ALA A 44 -26.89 2.83 -21.25
C ALA A 44 -26.11 3.76 -22.19
N LEU A 45 -25.03 4.39 -21.70
CA LEU A 45 -24.15 5.22 -22.53
C LEU A 45 -23.48 4.40 -23.64
N SER A 46 -22.99 3.21 -23.30
CA SER A 46 -22.32 2.33 -24.25
C SER A 46 -23.21 1.87 -25.41
N LEU A 47 -24.53 1.85 -25.21
CA LEU A 47 -25.51 1.47 -26.24
C LEU A 47 -25.94 2.64 -27.13
N THR A 48 -25.52 3.88 -26.81
CA THR A 48 -25.95 5.09 -27.53
C THR A 48 -25.29 5.22 -28.91
N SER A 49 -23.99 4.98 -28.99
CA SER A 49 -23.23 5.04 -30.25
C SER A 49 -21.92 4.26 -30.15
N ARG A 50 -21.29 3.95 -31.29
CA ARG A 50 -19.96 3.30 -31.31
C ARG A 50 -18.92 4.13 -30.55
N MET A 51 -18.88 5.44 -30.76
CA MET A 51 -17.94 6.33 -30.06
C MET A 51 -18.14 6.28 -28.54
N TYR A 52 -19.39 6.32 -28.07
CA TYR A 52 -19.69 6.27 -26.63
C TYR A 52 -19.31 4.91 -26.04
N ARG A 53 -19.55 3.83 -26.80
CA ARG A 53 -19.12 2.49 -26.42
C ARG A 53 -17.61 2.40 -26.24
N ASP A 54 -16.85 2.91 -27.19
CA ASP A 54 -15.39 2.83 -27.16
C ASP A 54 -14.84 3.64 -25.96
N LEU A 55 -15.36 4.84 -25.72
CA LEU A 55 -15.01 5.66 -24.55
C LEU A 55 -15.43 5.02 -23.22
N ALA A 56 -16.62 4.40 -23.18
CA ALA A 56 -17.10 3.70 -22.00
C ALA A 56 -16.24 2.48 -21.69
N LEU A 57 -15.85 1.69 -22.71
CA LEU A 57 -14.97 0.54 -22.55
C LEU A 57 -13.56 0.96 -22.13
N GLU A 58 -13.00 2.00 -22.74
CA GLU A 58 -11.70 2.57 -22.35
C GLU A 58 -11.69 2.97 -20.86
N ALA A 59 -12.67 3.78 -20.43
CA ALA A 59 -12.78 4.20 -19.05
C ALA A 59 -13.07 3.02 -18.09
N TRP A 60 -13.88 2.06 -18.54
CA TRP A 60 -14.19 0.86 -17.75
C TRP A 60 -12.98 -0.03 -17.55
N PHE A 61 -12.20 -0.28 -18.60
CA PHE A 61 -11.01 -1.11 -18.56
C PHE A 61 -9.75 -0.38 -18.08
N HIS A 62 -9.84 0.91 -17.76
CA HIS A 62 -8.75 1.61 -17.08
C HIS A 62 -8.26 0.89 -15.81
N THR A 63 -9.21 0.27 -15.09
CA THR A 63 -8.93 -0.71 -14.03
C THR A 63 -9.30 -2.12 -14.49
N LEU A 64 -8.31 -3.00 -14.58
CA LEU A 64 -8.48 -4.42 -14.86
C LEU A 64 -8.33 -5.22 -13.56
N CYS A 65 -9.28 -6.09 -13.26
CA CYS A 65 -9.26 -6.97 -12.09
C CYS A 65 -9.20 -8.41 -12.57
N ILE A 66 -8.24 -9.19 -12.06
CA ILE A 66 -7.95 -10.57 -12.49
C ILE A 66 -7.70 -11.46 -11.27
N GLU A 67 -8.10 -12.72 -11.38
CA GLU A 67 -8.00 -13.72 -10.30
C GLU A 67 -7.02 -14.84 -10.65
N SER A 68 -6.72 -15.03 -11.94
CA SER A 68 -5.68 -15.98 -12.37
C SER A 68 -4.87 -15.50 -13.59
N PRO A 69 -3.61 -15.95 -13.77
CA PRO A 69 -2.80 -15.58 -14.93
C PRO A 69 -3.44 -15.94 -16.27
N GLU A 70 -4.28 -16.97 -16.29
CA GLU A 70 -5.04 -17.35 -17.48
C GLU A 70 -5.99 -16.23 -17.94
N ASP A 71 -6.49 -15.39 -17.02
CA ASP A 71 -7.27 -14.20 -17.36
C ASP A 71 -6.44 -13.21 -18.19
N LEU A 72 -5.12 -13.10 -17.92
CA LEU A 72 -4.23 -12.23 -18.69
C LEU A 72 -4.02 -12.75 -20.11
N GLU A 73 -3.82 -14.05 -20.27
CA GLU A 73 -3.68 -14.66 -21.59
C GLU A 73 -4.97 -14.51 -22.40
N PHE A 74 -6.12 -14.67 -21.75
CA PHE A 74 -7.41 -14.42 -22.38
C PHE A 74 -7.56 -12.96 -22.82
N VAL A 75 -7.25 -12.00 -21.95
CA VAL A 75 -7.30 -10.56 -22.29
C VAL A 75 -6.34 -10.24 -23.44
N ARG A 76 -5.13 -10.80 -23.41
CA ARG A 76 -4.11 -10.61 -24.45
C ARG A 76 -4.59 -11.10 -25.82
N PHE A 77 -5.23 -12.27 -25.86
CA PHE A 77 -5.69 -12.88 -27.12
C PHE A 77 -7.00 -12.27 -27.63
N CYS A 78 -7.97 -12.05 -26.76
CA CYS A 78 -9.32 -11.63 -27.15
C CYS A 78 -9.49 -10.11 -27.23
N TRP A 79 -8.79 -9.35 -26.40
CA TRP A 79 -8.94 -7.88 -26.27
C TRP A 79 -7.59 -7.18 -26.14
N PRO A 80 -6.74 -7.22 -27.18
CA PRO A 80 -5.39 -6.68 -27.11
C PRO A 80 -5.36 -5.18 -26.74
N GLU A 81 -6.41 -4.41 -27.07
CA GLU A 81 -6.53 -2.99 -26.72
C GLU A 81 -6.62 -2.76 -25.20
N VAL A 82 -7.19 -3.71 -24.45
CA VAL A 82 -7.28 -3.62 -22.98
C VAL A 82 -5.89 -3.53 -22.39
N GLY A 83 -4.98 -4.43 -22.81
CA GLY A 83 -3.58 -4.40 -22.37
C GLY A 83 -2.81 -3.23 -22.96
N ALA A 84 -2.83 -3.12 -24.29
CA ALA A 84 -1.94 -2.23 -25.01
C ALA A 84 -2.29 -0.74 -24.85
N ARG A 85 -3.55 -0.40 -24.54
CA ARG A 85 -4.03 1.00 -24.58
C ARG A 85 -4.76 1.43 -23.32
N TRP A 86 -5.68 0.62 -22.81
CA TRP A 86 -6.67 1.11 -21.83
C TRP A 86 -6.26 0.93 -20.38
N THR A 87 -5.64 -0.20 -20.03
CA THR A 87 -5.36 -0.54 -18.63
C THR A 87 -4.22 0.31 -18.06
N GLY A 88 -4.55 1.18 -17.10
CA GLY A 88 -3.59 1.96 -16.32
C GLY A 88 -3.37 1.42 -14.89
N HIS A 89 -4.36 0.67 -14.38
CA HIS A 89 -4.35 0.04 -13.06
C HIS A 89 -4.72 -1.43 -13.15
N LEU A 90 -3.88 -2.29 -12.57
CA LEU A 90 -4.08 -3.73 -12.50
C LEU A 90 -4.34 -4.17 -11.06
N HIS A 91 -5.45 -4.86 -10.82
CA HIS A 91 -5.79 -5.48 -9.54
C HIS A 91 -5.71 -7.00 -9.67
N CYS A 92 -4.67 -7.58 -9.09
CA CYS A 92 -4.45 -9.02 -9.04
C CYS A 92 -4.95 -9.57 -7.70
N ILE A 93 -5.75 -10.64 -7.75
CA ILE A 93 -6.20 -11.36 -6.57
C ILE A 93 -5.49 -12.71 -6.56
N GLN A 94 -4.54 -12.89 -5.65
CA GLN A 94 -3.88 -14.17 -5.46
C GLN A 94 -4.81 -15.08 -4.62
N THR A 95 -5.50 -15.97 -5.32
CA THR A 95 -6.34 -17.02 -4.70
C THR A 95 -5.48 -18.17 -4.17
N PHE A 96 -6.09 -19.08 -3.40
CA PHE A 96 -5.40 -20.18 -2.75
C PHE A 96 -4.82 -21.17 -3.78
N SER A 97 -3.50 -21.21 -3.88
CA SER A 97 -2.76 -22.20 -4.65
C SER A 97 -1.48 -22.59 -3.91
N SER A 98 -1.00 -23.81 -4.14
CA SER A 98 0.25 -24.32 -3.56
C SER A 98 1.50 -23.58 -4.04
N TYR A 99 1.37 -22.68 -5.01
CA TYR A 99 2.43 -21.84 -5.58
C TYR A 99 1.86 -20.47 -5.94
N PRO A 100 2.62 -19.37 -5.77
CA PRO A 100 2.15 -18.07 -6.21
C PRO A 100 1.97 -18.09 -7.73
N SER A 101 0.84 -17.56 -8.18
CA SER A 101 0.56 -17.37 -9.60
C SER A 101 1.52 -16.32 -10.14
N ILE A 102 2.17 -16.57 -11.29
CA ILE A 102 3.11 -15.62 -11.88
C ILE A 102 2.40 -14.88 -13.01
N TRP A 103 2.50 -13.55 -13.02
CA TRP A 103 1.79 -12.65 -13.92
C TRP A 103 2.76 -11.99 -14.90
N ASP A 104 2.60 -12.30 -16.18
CA ASP A 104 3.34 -11.68 -17.28
C ASP A 104 2.69 -10.34 -17.67
N LEU A 105 3.39 -9.24 -17.41
CA LEU A 105 2.87 -7.89 -17.62
C LEU A 105 3.26 -7.27 -18.97
N SER A 106 3.79 -8.07 -19.90
CA SER A 106 4.31 -7.61 -21.18
C SER A 106 3.25 -6.96 -22.08
N CYS A 107 1.98 -7.30 -21.93
CA CYS A 107 0.92 -6.71 -22.74
C CYS A 107 0.49 -5.32 -22.27
N PHE A 108 0.95 -4.83 -21.11
CA PHE A 108 0.48 -3.57 -20.53
C PHE A 108 1.44 -2.39 -20.75
N LEU A 109 1.21 -1.63 -21.81
CA LEU A 109 2.09 -0.51 -22.21
C LEU A 109 1.91 0.76 -21.37
N HIS A 110 0.78 0.89 -20.67
CA HIS A 110 0.43 2.08 -19.89
C HIS A 110 0.19 1.78 -18.41
N LEU A 111 0.62 0.61 -17.93
CA LEU A 111 0.45 0.22 -16.54
C LEU A 111 1.27 1.14 -15.63
N SER A 112 0.56 1.85 -14.76
CA SER A 112 1.17 2.77 -13.81
C SER A 112 0.95 2.36 -12.36
N SER A 113 0.00 1.47 -12.11
CA SER A 113 -0.38 1.06 -10.77
C SER A 113 -0.78 -0.41 -10.71
N ILE A 114 -0.32 -1.08 -9.66
CA ILE A 114 -0.67 -2.47 -9.35
C ILE A 114 -1.23 -2.53 -7.93
N ARG A 115 -2.34 -3.25 -7.76
CA ARG A 115 -2.84 -3.74 -6.47
C ARG A 115 -2.74 -5.26 -6.46
N LEU A 116 -2.14 -5.82 -5.42
CA LEU A 116 -2.04 -7.27 -5.21
C LEU A 116 -2.68 -7.63 -3.87
N ASP A 117 -3.75 -8.41 -3.93
CA ASP A 117 -4.45 -8.93 -2.77
C ASP A 117 -4.09 -10.41 -2.54
N PHE A 118 -3.47 -10.69 -1.40
CA PHE A 118 -3.28 -12.06 -0.92
C PHE A 118 -4.54 -12.52 -0.20
N SER A 119 -5.21 -13.54 -0.73
CA SER A 119 -6.44 -14.06 -0.14
C SER A 119 -6.18 -14.63 1.27
N PRO A 120 -7.04 -14.35 2.27
CA PRO A 120 -6.86 -14.82 3.66
C PRO A 120 -7.03 -16.34 3.83
N ILE A 121 -7.49 -17.05 2.80
CA ILE A 121 -7.62 -18.53 2.80
C ILE A 121 -6.23 -19.21 2.69
N ILE A 122 -5.18 -18.45 2.41
CA ILE A 122 -3.80 -18.94 2.40
C ILE A 122 -3.41 -19.41 3.81
N SER A 123 -3.27 -20.74 3.95
CA SER A 123 -2.82 -21.39 5.18
C SER A 123 -1.52 -20.76 5.70
N PRO A 124 -1.36 -20.57 7.02
CA PRO A 124 -0.10 -20.15 7.65
C PRO A 124 1.13 -20.93 7.18
N SER A 125 0.96 -22.20 6.77
CA SER A 125 2.02 -23.05 6.24
C SER A 125 2.66 -22.52 4.94
N PHE A 126 1.90 -21.80 4.11
CA PHE A 126 2.43 -21.20 2.89
C PHE A 126 3.43 -20.07 3.21
N TYR A 127 3.13 -19.29 4.25
CA TYR A 127 3.98 -18.18 4.68
C TYR A 127 5.27 -18.65 5.36
N SER A 128 5.28 -19.83 6.01
CA SER A 128 6.52 -20.41 6.52
C SER A 128 7.52 -20.81 5.43
N HIS A 129 7.07 -21.15 4.22
CA HIS A 129 7.95 -21.42 3.08
C HIS A 129 8.42 -20.14 2.37
N LEU A 130 7.65 -19.05 2.47
CA LEU A 130 7.97 -17.76 1.86
C LEU A 130 9.03 -16.95 2.63
N GLY A 131 9.42 -17.38 3.83
CA GLY A 131 10.22 -16.61 4.79
C GLY A 131 11.52 -16.02 4.25
N ASN A 132 12.12 -16.62 3.21
CA ASN A 132 13.33 -16.13 2.55
C ASN A 132 13.22 -15.96 1.02
N SER A 133 12.12 -16.37 0.40
CA SER A 133 11.99 -16.48 -1.06
C SER A 133 10.71 -15.86 -1.61
N PHE A 134 10.05 -14.98 -0.85
CA PHE A 134 8.92 -14.22 -1.37
C PHE A 134 9.37 -13.40 -2.59
N ILE A 135 9.03 -13.82 -3.79
CA ILE A 135 9.27 -13.02 -4.99
C ILE A 135 7.93 -12.40 -5.36
N LEU A 136 7.92 -11.09 -5.67
CA LEU A 136 6.72 -10.48 -6.22
C LEU A 136 6.34 -11.23 -7.49
N PRO A 137 5.07 -11.62 -7.67
CA PRO A 137 4.68 -12.53 -8.73
C PRO A 137 4.62 -11.87 -10.12
N PHE A 138 5.40 -10.83 -10.38
CA PHE A 138 5.32 -10.02 -11.61
C PHE A 138 6.62 -10.09 -12.40
N PHE A 139 6.51 -10.18 -13.72
CA PHE A 139 7.66 -10.13 -14.63
C PHE A 139 7.29 -9.49 -15.96
N ASN A 140 8.31 -9.22 -16.80
CA ASN A 140 8.18 -8.64 -18.14
C ASN A 140 7.37 -7.35 -18.19
N PHE A 141 7.70 -6.37 -17.35
CA PHE A 141 7.02 -5.07 -17.36
C PHE A 141 7.32 -4.30 -18.66
N SER A 142 6.27 -3.91 -19.38
CA SER A 142 6.40 -3.04 -20.56
C SER A 142 6.42 -1.55 -20.22
N SER A 143 6.09 -1.19 -18.97
CA SER A 143 6.07 0.18 -18.47
C SER A 143 6.46 0.22 -16.99
N SER A 144 7.00 1.35 -16.54
CA SER A 144 7.39 1.52 -15.15
C SER A 144 6.18 1.79 -14.25
N VAL A 145 6.03 0.98 -13.21
CA VAL A 145 4.94 1.11 -12.24
C VAL A 145 5.31 2.13 -11.18
N LYS A 146 4.41 3.07 -10.94
CA LYS A 146 4.59 4.18 -9.98
C LYS A 146 3.88 3.91 -8.66
N HIS A 147 2.86 3.04 -8.63
CA HIS A 147 2.07 2.79 -7.44
C HIS A 147 1.87 1.29 -7.21
N LEU A 148 2.28 0.80 -6.04
CA LEU A 148 2.11 -0.59 -5.64
C LEU A 148 1.27 -0.63 -4.35
N ASP A 149 0.20 -1.41 -4.36
CA ASP A 149 -0.68 -1.62 -3.20
C ASP A 149 -0.70 -3.12 -2.86
N LEU A 150 -0.04 -3.50 -1.76
CA LEU A 150 0.07 -4.87 -1.28
C LEU A 150 -0.91 -5.08 -0.13
N ARG A 151 -1.79 -6.08 -0.22
CA ARG A 151 -2.81 -6.32 0.81
C ARG A 151 -2.84 -7.79 1.23
N GLY A 152 -3.09 -8.04 2.51
CA GLY A 152 -3.26 -9.40 3.02
C GLY A 152 -1.95 -10.11 3.34
N LEU A 153 -0.85 -9.37 3.47
CA LEU A 153 0.41 -9.91 3.97
C LEU A 153 0.23 -10.28 5.44
N SER A 154 0.26 -11.58 5.75
CA SER A 154 0.13 -12.10 7.11
C SER A 154 1.40 -11.88 7.94
N TRP A 155 2.56 -11.89 7.28
CA TRP A 155 3.88 -11.76 7.89
C TRP A 155 4.74 -10.76 7.12
N PRO A 156 4.61 -9.45 7.38
CA PRO A 156 5.32 -8.43 6.63
C PRO A 156 6.75 -8.30 7.16
N SER A 157 7.57 -9.33 7.03
CA SER A 157 8.98 -9.23 7.43
C SER A 157 9.75 -8.32 6.45
N PRO A 158 10.89 -7.74 6.87
CA PRO A 158 11.79 -7.03 5.95
C PRO A 158 12.21 -7.91 4.77
N GLY A 159 12.36 -9.22 5.00
CA GLY A 159 12.67 -10.20 3.95
C GLY A 159 11.59 -10.36 2.88
N VAL A 160 10.32 -10.07 3.18
CA VAL A 160 9.25 -10.00 2.17
C VAL A 160 9.40 -8.73 1.34
N LEU A 161 9.65 -7.59 2.00
CA LEU A 161 9.74 -6.29 1.34
C LEU A 161 11.04 -6.08 0.55
N GLN A 162 12.12 -6.80 0.88
CA GLN A 162 13.41 -6.69 0.19
C GLN A 162 13.33 -7.02 -1.31
N ASN A 163 12.28 -7.71 -1.75
CA ASN A 163 12.12 -8.11 -3.14
C ASN A 163 11.45 -7.02 -3.98
N ILE A 164 10.81 -6.04 -3.35
CA ILE A 164 10.18 -4.92 -4.05
C ILE A 164 11.22 -4.12 -4.86
N PRO A 165 12.35 -3.65 -4.28
CA PRO A 165 13.38 -2.97 -5.05
C PRO A 165 14.13 -3.86 -6.05
N HIS A 166 14.06 -5.18 -5.90
CA HIS A 166 14.72 -6.13 -6.80
C HIS A 166 13.82 -6.62 -7.94
N THR A 167 12.56 -6.19 -7.99
CA THR A 167 11.62 -6.57 -9.04
C THR A 167 11.77 -5.59 -10.22
N PRO A 168 12.19 -6.04 -11.41
CA PRO A 168 12.28 -5.19 -12.59
C PRO A 168 10.93 -4.54 -12.90
N GLY A 169 10.93 -3.28 -13.33
CA GLY A 169 9.71 -2.49 -13.59
C GLY A 169 9.20 -1.68 -12.40
N LEU A 170 9.69 -1.93 -11.18
CA LEU A 170 9.35 -1.18 -9.96
C LEU A 170 10.42 -0.14 -9.57
N GLU A 171 11.43 0.11 -10.41
CA GLU A 171 12.55 1.00 -10.10
C GLU A 171 12.07 2.45 -9.88
N HIS A 172 10.97 2.83 -10.53
CA HIS A 172 10.36 4.17 -10.45
C HIS A 172 9.15 4.22 -9.52
N LEU A 173 9.05 3.28 -8.58
CA LEU A 173 7.96 3.24 -7.62
C LEU A 173 7.94 4.53 -6.77
N LYS A 174 6.81 5.23 -6.79
CA LYS A 174 6.57 6.48 -6.05
C LYS A 174 5.77 6.27 -4.78
N THR A 175 4.79 5.37 -4.83
CA THR A 175 3.90 5.10 -3.70
C THR A 175 3.85 3.60 -3.42
N LEU A 176 4.10 3.24 -2.17
CA LEU A 176 3.89 1.89 -1.65
C LEU A 176 2.77 1.93 -0.60
N LYS A 177 1.67 1.20 -0.86
CA LYS A 177 0.61 0.98 0.12
C LYS A 177 0.69 -0.46 0.61
N MET A 178 0.52 -0.65 1.90
CA MET A 178 0.53 -1.95 2.55
C MET A 178 -0.67 -2.05 3.49
N LYS A 179 -1.53 -3.05 3.28
CA LYS A 179 -2.64 -3.38 4.20
C LYS A 179 -2.40 -4.74 4.82
N GLN A 180 -2.17 -4.77 6.12
CA GLN A 180 -1.65 -5.94 6.85
C GLN A 180 -2.36 -6.12 8.21
N ASP A 181 -2.55 -7.36 8.68
CA ASP A 181 -3.14 -7.63 10.01
C ASP A 181 -2.13 -7.43 11.15
N THR A 182 -0.86 -7.64 10.85
CA THR A 182 0.27 -7.48 11.77
C THR A 182 1.27 -6.49 11.20
N VAL A 183 2.14 -5.95 12.05
CA VAL A 183 3.16 -4.97 11.70
C VAL A 183 4.51 -5.42 12.25
N TRP A 184 5.59 -5.07 11.57
CA TRP A 184 6.94 -5.40 12.03
C TRP A 184 7.40 -4.50 13.17
N CYS A 185 7.79 -5.10 14.29
CA CYS A 185 8.38 -4.42 15.41
C CYS A 185 9.90 -4.38 15.27
N GLY A 186 10.47 -3.21 14.96
CA GLY A 186 11.92 -3.02 14.83
C GLY A 186 12.72 -3.20 16.13
N LEU A 187 12.06 -3.34 17.29
CA LEU A 187 12.75 -3.55 18.58
C LEU A 187 12.99 -5.03 18.89
N CYS A 188 12.02 -5.90 18.59
CA CYS A 188 12.14 -7.34 18.84
C CYS A 188 12.34 -8.17 17.57
N GLY A 189 12.26 -7.55 16.38
CA GLY A 189 12.36 -8.26 15.10
C GLY A 189 11.21 -9.24 14.87
N GLY A 190 10.00 -8.90 15.32
CA GLY A 190 8.84 -9.77 15.25
C GLY A 190 7.59 -9.07 14.72
N SER A 191 6.70 -9.85 14.10
CA SER A 191 5.39 -9.38 13.68
C SER A 191 4.45 -9.28 14.88
N SER A 192 3.72 -8.17 15.01
CA SER A 192 2.83 -7.93 16.13
C SER A 192 1.52 -7.30 15.68
N ARG A 193 0.44 -7.56 16.42
CA ARG A 193 -0.83 -6.85 16.21
C ARG A 193 -0.74 -5.48 16.88
N VAL A 194 -1.16 -4.44 16.15
CA VAL A 194 -1.22 -3.08 16.69
C VAL A 194 -2.22 -3.03 17.82
N ARG A 195 -1.79 -2.53 18.97
CA ARG A 195 -2.62 -2.33 20.17
C ARG A 195 -2.26 -1.00 20.79
N PHE A 196 -3.20 -0.07 20.76
CA PHE A 196 -3.07 1.20 21.46
C PHE A 196 -4.07 1.29 22.62
N LYS A 197 -3.73 2.13 23.60
CA LYS A 197 -4.60 2.51 24.70
C LYS A 197 -5.72 3.42 24.20
N ASN A 198 -5.37 4.47 23.45
CA ASN A 198 -6.31 5.25 22.66
C ASN A 198 -6.68 4.48 21.38
N ARG A 199 -7.82 4.80 20.75
CA ARG A 199 -8.17 4.27 19.42
C ARG A 199 -7.87 5.32 18.33
N PRO A 200 -6.60 5.67 18.08
CA PRO A 200 -6.27 6.63 17.03
C PRO A 200 -6.70 6.06 15.68
N THR A 201 -7.09 6.92 14.76
CA THR A 201 -7.44 6.56 13.38
C THR A 201 -6.23 6.55 12.45
N GLY A 202 -5.15 7.25 12.82
CA GLY A 202 -3.90 7.26 12.07
C GLY A 202 -2.83 8.18 12.65
N VAL A 203 -1.65 8.13 12.06
CA VAL A 203 -0.54 9.08 12.29
C VAL A 203 0.21 9.32 10.98
N VAL A 204 0.56 10.57 10.71
CA VAL A 204 1.31 10.97 9.51
C VAL A 204 2.66 11.50 9.94
N TYR A 205 3.71 11.03 9.28
CA TYR A 205 5.08 11.47 9.47
C TYR A 205 5.61 12.10 8.19
N ASP A 206 6.19 13.29 8.34
CA ASP A 206 6.92 13.97 7.28
C ASP A 206 8.42 13.61 7.30
N ARG A 207 9.14 14.05 6.26
CA ARG A 207 10.59 13.84 6.08
C ARG A 207 11.00 12.35 6.05
N GLY A 208 10.07 11.49 5.69
CA GLY A 208 10.27 10.04 5.58
C GLY A 208 10.54 9.33 6.91
N TYR A 209 10.18 9.92 8.04
CA TYR A 209 10.16 9.21 9.33
C TYR A 209 8.97 8.25 9.42
N GLY A 210 8.91 7.43 10.47
CA GLY A 210 7.73 6.61 10.75
C GLY A 210 7.71 5.23 10.08
N LEU A 211 8.70 4.90 9.24
CA LEU A 211 8.95 3.52 8.84
C LEU A 211 9.73 2.76 9.92
N PRO A 212 9.43 1.46 10.14
CA PRO A 212 10.35 0.59 10.86
C PRO A 212 11.75 0.68 10.24
N ILE A 213 12.80 0.70 11.07
CA ILE A 213 14.19 0.87 10.60
C ILE A 213 14.55 -0.20 9.55
N ASP A 214 14.14 -1.44 9.79
CA ASP A 214 14.42 -2.54 8.86
C ASP A 214 13.69 -2.36 7.52
N TYR A 215 12.48 -1.82 7.53
CA TYR A 215 11.76 -1.50 6.29
C TYR A 215 12.46 -0.36 5.54
N ALA A 216 12.86 0.71 6.24
CA ALA A 216 13.60 1.81 5.62
C ALA A 216 14.89 1.32 4.95
N ARG A 217 15.59 0.38 5.60
CA ARG A 217 16.82 -0.24 5.07
C ARG A 217 16.55 -1.04 3.79
N VAL A 218 15.58 -1.95 3.81
CA VAL A 218 15.31 -2.80 2.63
C VAL A 218 14.68 -2.00 1.48
N LEU A 219 13.95 -0.94 1.77
CA LEU A 219 13.35 -0.06 0.75
C LEU A 219 14.30 1.04 0.27
N THR A 220 15.49 1.21 0.88
CA THR A 220 16.48 2.24 0.51
C THR A 220 16.78 2.29 -1.00
N PRO A 221 16.90 1.15 -1.73
CA PRO A 221 17.21 1.20 -3.15
C PRO A 221 16.12 1.83 -4.04
N LEU A 222 14.91 2.05 -3.52
CA LEU A 222 13.83 2.70 -4.26
C LEU A 222 14.03 4.22 -4.26
N GLU A 223 14.86 4.71 -5.18
CA GLU A 223 15.26 6.13 -5.26
C GLU A 223 14.10 7.10 -5.49
N TYR A 224 13.00 6.61 -6.06
CA TYR A 224 11.82 7.40 -6.41
C TYR A 224 10.68 7.28 -5.40
N LEU A 225 10.84 6.48 -4.34
CA LEU A 225 9.78 6.27 -3.36
C LEU A 225 9.52 7.55 -2.57
N GLU A 226 8.37 8.17 -2.79
CA GLU A 226 7.94 9.44 -2.21
C GLU A 226 7.04 9.22 -0.98
N GLU A 227 6.20 8.18 -1.02
CA GLU A 227 5.16 7.94 -0.01
C GLU A 227 5.02 6.45 0.34
N VAL A 228 4.90 6.16 1.65
CA VAL A 228 4.48 4.84 2.14
C VAL A 228 3.23 4.96 3.01
N VAL A 229 2.20 4.17 2.71
CA VAL A 229 0.98 4.09 3.51
C VAL A 229 0.86 2.69 4.10
N ILE A 230 0.77 2.59 5.42
CA ILE A 230 0.61 1.33 6.14
C ILE A 230 -0.73 1.32 6.86
N THR A 231 -1.62 0.42 6.46
CA THR A 231 -2.92 0.21 7.09
C THR A 231 -2.88 -1.07 7.92
N ALA A 232 -3.13 -0.96 9.22
CA ALA A 232 -3.15 -2.10 10.12
C ALA A 232 -4.22 -1.92 11.21
N PRO A 233 -5.07 -2.92 11.48
CA PRO A 233 -6.17 -2.75 12.42
C PRO A 233 -5.66 -2.53 13.85
N ASN A 234 -6.13 -1.47 14.51
CA ASN A 234 -5.91 -1.32 15.95
C ASN A 234 -6.83 -2.25 16.75
N ARG A 235 -6.25 -3.27 17.39
CA ARG A 235 -6.99 -4.26 18.19
C ARG A 235 -7.38 -3.75 19.59
N GLY A 236 -6.97 -2.54 19.96
CA GLY A 236 -7.23 -1.94 21.27
C GLY A 236 -6.54 -2.69 22.42
N PHE A 237 -6.93 -2.33 23.65
CA PHE A 237 -6.43 -2.94 24.90
C PHE A 237 -4.91 -2.89 25.08
N GLY A 238 -4.23 -1.99 24.36
CA GLY A 238 -2.81 -1.73 24.56
C GLY A 238 -2.56 -0.75 25.70
N SER A 239 -1.29 -0.60 26.04
CA SER A 239 -0.80 0.42 26.98
C SER A 239 -0.19 1.63 26.27
N THR A 240 0.24 1.46 25.01
CA THR A 240 0.87 2.47 24.17
C THR A 240 -0.11 3.56 23.76
N THR A 241 0.28 4.83 23.93
CA THR A 241 -0.47 5.99 23.44
C THR A 241 0.28 6.66 22.29
N LEU A 242 -0.38 6.86 21.15
CA LEU A 242 0.12 7.73 20.09
C LEU A 242 -0.33 9.17 20.39
N GLY A 243 0.61 10.02 20.82
CA GLY A 243 0.38 11.44 21.07
C GLY A 243 -0.46 11.73 22.32
N HIS A 244 0.22 12.25 23.35
CA HIS A 244 -0.25 13.21 24.36
C HIS A 244 0.95 13.39 25.30
N THR A 245 1.66 14.51 25.22
CA THR A 245 2.35 15.01 26.42
C THR A 245 1.24 15.51 27.34
N PRO A 246 1.13 15.02 28.60
CA PRO A 246 0.33 15.71 29.58
C PRO A 246 0.81 17.16 29.62
N THR A 247 -0.10 18.12 29.42
CA THR A 247 0.16 19.48 29.87
C THR A 247 0.43 19.41 31.38
N PRO A 248 1.32 20.25 31.95
CA PRO A 248 1.55 20.31 33.39
C PRO A 248 0.25 20.46 34.21
N ASP A 249 -0.80 20.94 33.56
CA ASP A 249 -2.09 21.32 34.12
C ASP A 249 -3.12 20.17 34.08
N GLY A 250 -2.76 18.99 33.54
CA GLY A 250 -3.61 17.80 33.51
C GLY A 250 -4.86 17.88 32.62
N ASN A 251 -5.09 19.00 31.93
CA ASN A 251 -6.23 19.18 31.06
C ASN A 251 -5.93 18.70 29.64
N PRO A 252 -6.64 17.67 29.12
CA PRO A 252 -6.53 17.28 27.72
C PRO A 252 -6.98 18.45 26.84
N THR A 253 -6.11 18.91 25.94
CA THR A 253 -6.47 19.93 24.95
C THR A 253 -7.59 19.37 24.05
N PRO A 254 -8.74 20.06 23.90
CA PRO A 254 -9.93 19.45 23.32
C PRO A 254 -9.83 19.16 21.81
N TYR A 255 -8.83 19.72 21.14
CA TYR A 255 -8.60 19.51 19.72
C TYR A 255 -7.09 19.48 19.48
N PRO A 256 -6.47 18.32 19.13
CA PRO A 256 -5.17 18.34 18.51
C PRO A 256 -5.36 18.96 17.12
N ASP A 257 -4.82 20.16 16.93
CA ASP A 257 -4.68 20.72 15.59
C ASP A 257 -4.01 19.66 14.71
N SER A 258 -4.65 19.34 13.58
CA SER A 258 -4.26 18.26 12.67
C SER A 258 -2.84 18.41 12.11
N GLU A 259 -2.19 19.55 12.33
CA GLU A 259 -0.85 19.87 11.85
C GLU A 259 0.28 19.39 12.77
N THR A 260 -0.01 18.89 13.98
CA THR A 260 1.07 18.39 14.86
C THR A 260 0.61 17.17 15.65
N ASN A 261 0.50 16.03 14.96
CA ASN A 261 0.57 14.72 15.61
C ASN A 261 1.99 14.53 16.20
N LEU A 262 2.26 15.20 17.32
CA LEU A 262 3.49 15.09 18.08
C LEU A 262 3.49 13.71 18.72
N ASN A 263 3.98 12.72 17.98
CA ASN A 263 4.39 11.46 18.56
C ASN A 263 5.86 11.58 18.99
N PRO A 264 6.13 11.95 20.26
CA PRO A 264 7.51 12.15 20.74
C PRO A 264 8.34 10.88 20.63
N ASN A 265 7.68 9.73 20.70
CA ASN A 265 8.27 8.39 20.62
C ASN A 265 8.59 7.96 19.19
N LEU A 266 8.11 8.71 18.19
CA LEU A 266 8.27 8.41 16.77
C LEU A 266 7.91 6.94 16.46
N TRP A 267 6.79 6.47 17.00
CA TRP A 267 6.33 5.08 16.86
C TRP A 267 6.21 4.70 15.38
N ALA A 268 6.78 3.56 15.02
CA ALA A 268 6.94 3.11 13.65
C ALA A 268 6.72 1.59 13.57
N GLY A 269 5.64 1.09 14.17
CA GLY A 269 5.31 -0.34 14.17
C GLY A 269 5.77 -1.13 15.39
N GLU A 270 6.35 -0.49 16.42
CA GLU A 270 6.73 -1.20 17.65
C GLU A 270 5.55 -1.86 18.35
N CYS A 271 5.74 -3.08 18.87
CA CYS A 271 4.71 -3.77 19.62
C CYS A 271 4.51 -3.16 21.01
N ASP A 272 3.30 -3.32 21.56
CA ASP A 272 2.91 -2.73 22.86
C ASP A 272 3.86 -3.12 24.00
N ASN A 273 4.33 -4.38 24.01
CA ASN A 273 5.24 -4.87 25.05
C ASN A 273 6.63 -4.22 24.97
N CYS A 274 7.16 -4.02 23.75
CA CYS A 274 8.44 -3.34 23.58
C CYS A 274 8.33 -1.85 23.93
N MET A 275 7.21 -1.21 23.58
CA MET A 275 6.94 0.17 23.99
C MET A 275 6.91 0.27 25.52
N LYS A 276 6.14 -0.58 26.20
CA LYS A 276 6.07 -0.59 27.67
C LYS A 276 7.43 -0.82 28.34
N THR A 277 8.13 -1.87 27.95
CA THR A 277 9.34 -2.31 28.67
C THR A 277 10.61 -1.52 28.31
N LYS A 278 10.69 -0.96 27.09
CA LYS A 278 11.91 -0.27 26.62
C LYS A 278 11.80 1.24 26.70
N TYR A 279 10.61 1.83 26.57
CA TYR A 279 10.45 3.30 26.59
C TYR A 279 10.26 3.87 28.00
N GLU A 280 10.20 3.02 29.03
CA GLU A 280 10.35 3.42 30.43
C GLU A 280 11.77 3.94 30.73
N ASP A 281 12.79 3.48 30.00
CA ASP A 281 14.15 4.02 30.06
C ASP A 281 14.29 5.22 29.11
N ASP A 282 14.36 6.42 29.66
CA ASP A 282 14.51 7.68 28.93
C ASP A 282 15.77 7.72 28.04
N ALA A 283 16.88 7.14 28.51
CA ALA A 283 18.13 7.12 27.76
C ALA A 283 18.02 6.19 26.54
N PHE A 284 17.42 5.01 26.72
CA PHE A 284 17.12 4.11 25.61
C PHE A 284 16.15 4.76 24.62
N ARG A 285 15.04 5.33 25.12
CA ARG A 285 14.02 5.99 24.31
C ARG A 285 14.63 7.08 23.44
N GLN A 286 15.40 7.99 24.05
CA GLN A 286 16.02 9.10 23.34
C GLN A 286 17.00 8.59 22.27
N LYS A 287 17.87 7.63 22.63
CA LYS A 287 18.80 6.99 21.68
C LYS A 287 18.06 6.34 20.50
N TRP A 288 16.93 5.67 20.74
CA TRP A 288 16.16 5.03 19.69
C TRP A 288 15.45 6.02 18.77
N VAL A 289 14.89 7.10 19.34
CA VAL A 289 14.30 8.20 18.56
C VAL A 289 15.36 8.90 17.71
N ASP A 290 16.53 9.17 18.28
CA ASP A 290 17.64 9.80 17.56
C ASP A 290 18.14 8.90 16.42
N ARG A 291 18.25 7.59 16.67
CA ARG A 291 18.56 6.59 15.63
C ARG A 291 17.57 6.65 14.47
N LYS A 292 16.26 6.62 14.74
CA LYS A 292 15.22 6.77 13.70
C LYS A 292 15.31 8.11 12.96
N ARG A 293 15.72 9.18 13.66
CA ARG A 293 15.93 10.51 13.06
C ARG A 293 17.19 10.57 12.20
N GLY A 294 18.11 9.61 12.34
CA GLY A 294 19.44 9.63 11.74
C GLY A 294 20.40 10.58 12.47
N ILE A 295 20.10 10.91 13.73
CA ILE A 295 20.92 11.76 14.60
C ILE A 295 21.89 10.85 15.36
N GLY A 296 23.18 11.19 15.28
CA GLY A 296 24.24 10.42 15.91
C GLY A 296 24.76 9.28 15.02
N VAL A 297 26.07 9.05 15.08
CA VAL A 297 26.77 7.98 14.36
C VAL A 297 26.63 6.69 15.16
N CYS A 298 25.39 6.22 15.38
CA CYS A 298 25.21 4.83 15.79
C CYS A 298 25.41 3.97 14.55
N ARG A 299 26.68 3.66 14.24
CA ARG A 299 26.96 2.49 13.42
C ARG A 299 26.39 1.30 14.20
N ASP A 300 25.53 0.51 13.56
CA ASP A 300 25.30 -0.85 14.04
C ASP A 300 26.66 -1.57 14.13
N GLY A 301 26.72 -2.72 14.82
CA GLY A 301 27.92 -3.57 14.82
C GLY A 301 28.47 -3.85 13.40
N ASP A 302 27.61 -3.73 12.39
CA ASP A 302 27.89 -3.95 10.96
C ASP A 302 28.33 -2.68 10.19
N GLY A 303 28.47 -1.53 10.85
CA GLY A 303 28.96 -0.28 10.23
C GLY A 303 27.99 0.42 9.26
N LYS A 304 26.83 -0.19 8.94
CA LYS A 304 25.84 0.38 8.03
C LYS A 304 25.07 1.52 8.72
N LYS A 305 24.98 2.65 8.03
CA LYS A 305 24.11 3.77 8.42
C LYS A 305 22.67 3.36 8.15
N ASP A 306 21.76 3.64 9.08
CA ASP A 306 20.33 3.49 8.83
C ASP A 306 19.92 4.50 7.75
N THR A 307 19.92 4.06 6.51
CA THR A 307 19.52 4.84 5.35
C THR A 307 18.04 4.65 5.07
N ARG A 308 17.42 5.74 4.61
CA ARG A 308 16.03 5.77 4.16
C ARG A 308 16.03 5.93 2.63
N PRO A 309 14.94 5.54 1.94
CA PRO A 309 14.78 5.87 0.54
C PRO A 309 14.93 7.39 0.35
N PRO A 310 15.75 7.85 -0.59
CA PRO A 310 16.25 9.24 -0.62
C PRO A 310 15.17 10.28 -0.88
N LYS A 311 14.11 9.92 -1.61
CA LYS A 311 12.96 10.81 -1.89
C LYS A 311 11.77 10.59 -0.96
N LEU A 312 11.89 9.72 0.04
CA LEU A 312 10.77 9.42 0.92
C LEU A 312 10.46 10.65 1.77
N ARG A 313 9.29 11.24 1.53
CA ARG A 313 8.83 12.44 2.21
C ARG A 313 7.71 12.17 3.20
N ARG A 314 6.86 11.18 2.94
CA ARG A 314 5.64 10.93 3.72
C ARG A 314 5.50 9.46 4.10
N VAL A 315 5.23 9.21 5.36
CA VAL A 315 4.82 7.88 5.85
C VAL A 315 3.54 8.03 6.65
N GLU A 316 2.50 7.35 6.22
CA GLU A 316 1.18 7.41 6.83
C GLU A 316 0.79 6.05 7.40
N TRP A 317 0.40 6.05 8.67
CA TRP A 317 -0.22 4.90 9.32
C TRP A 317 -1.72 5.12 9.45
N ARG A 318 -2.51 4.12 9.08
CA ARG A 318 -3.98 4.08 9.21
C ARG A 318 -4.39 2.89 10.06
N PHE A 319 -5.36 3.08 10.95
CA PHE A 319 -5.75 2.08 11.96
C PHE A 319 -7.22 1.65 11.90
#